data_AF-A0A927XX09-F1
#
_entry.id   AF-A0A927XX09-F1
#
_cell.length_a   1.000
_cell.length_b   1.000
_cell.length_c   1.000
_cell.angle_alpha   90.00
_cell.angle_beta   90.00
_cell.angle_gamma   90.00
#
_symmetry.space_group_name_H-M   'P 1'
#
loop_
_entity.id
_entity.type
_entity.pdbx_description
1 polymer ?
#
loop_
_entity_poly.entity_id
_entity_poly.type
_entity_poly.pdbx_seq_one_letter_code
_entity_poly.pdbx_strand_id
1 'polypeptide(L)'
;MLVYSIIMFLVAALFTVLGISIYKGKTDLIHDYHQTKVTDRSAYGKAFGKAMLVIATVMLLSGIIGLFANLLMLAVAILIIGLVIGIGCIVTVQRKYNKGVF
;
A
#
# COMPACT_ATOMS: atom_id res chain seq x y z
N MET A 1 18.86 12.88 -6.91
CA MET A 1 17.73 11.97 -6.60
C MET A 1 17.77 11.39 -5.18
N LEU A 2 18.83 11.61 -4.39
CA LEU A 2 18.92 11.09 -3.02
C LEU A 2 17.72 11.48 -2.13
N VAL A 3 17.31 12.74 -2.15
CA VAL A 3 16.14 13.23 -1.39
C VAL A 3 14.86 12.47 -1.79
N TYR A 4 14.64 12.25 -3.08
CA TYR A 4 13.52 11.47 -3.58
C TYR A 4 13.53 10.04 -3.04
N SER A 5 14.67 9.35 -3.13
CA SER A 5 14.80 7.98 -2.61
C SER A 5 14.61 7.91 -1.10
N ILE A 6 15.12 8.87 -0.34
CA ILE A 6 14.91 8.95 1.11
C ILE A 6 13.41 9.04 1.43
N ILE A 7 12.67 9.94 0.74
CA ILE A 7 11.23 10.06 0.93
C ILE A 7 10.53 8.74 0.57
N MET A 8 10.86 8.12 -0.57
CA MET A 8 10.28 6.85 -0.97
C MET A 8 10.51 5.74 0.07
N PHE A 9 11.70 5.66 0.65
CA PHE A 9 12.02 4.67 1.68
C PHE A 9 11.30 4.92 2.99
N LEU A 10 11.19 6.17 3.43
CA LEU A 10 10.43 6.52 4.65
C LEU A 10 8.95 6.16 4.50
N VAL A 11 8.34 6.47 3.35
CA VAL A 11 6.93 6.13 3.11
C VAL A 11 6.75 4.61 2.92
N ALA A 12 7.67 3.94 2.23
CA ALA A 12 7.65 2.47 2.12
C ALA A 12 7.73 1.80 3.50
N ALA A 13 8.61 2.29 4.39
CA ALA A 13 8.72 1.78 5.76
C ALA A 13 7.42 1.99 6.55
N LEU A 14 6.82 3.18 6.47
CA LEU A 14 5.54 3.48 7.11
C LEU A 14 4.43 2.52 6.62
N PHE A 15 4.27 2.37 5.30
CA PHE A 15 3.25 1.47 4.73
C PHE A 15 3.54 0.01 5.05
N THR A 16 4.80 -0.39 5.19
CA THR A 16 5.19 -1.74 5.61
C THR A 16 4.76 -2.01 7.06
N VAL A 17 5.05 -1.07 7.97
CA VAL A 17 4.65 -1.19 9.38
C VAL A 17 3.14 -1.24 9.53
N LEU A 18 2.41 -0.36 8.83
CA LEU A 18 0.94 -0.36 8.83
C LEU A 18 0.38 -1.65 8.21
N GLY A 19 0.89 -2.05 7.04
CA GLY A 19 0.46 -3.26 6.33
C GLY A 19 0.67 -4.54 7.16
N ILE A 20 1.83 -4.70 7.80
CA ILE A 20 2.11 -5.83 8.70
C ILE A 20 1.20 -5.78 9.94
N SER A 21 1.00 -4.61 10.53
CA SER A 21 0.16 -4.44 11.72
C SER A 21 -1.28 -4.84 11.44
N ILE A 22 -1.85 -4.35 10.33
CA ILE A 22 -3.19 -4.70 9.86
C ILE A 22 -3.29 -6.18 9.51
N TYR A 23 -2.28 -6.73 8.81
CA TYR A 23 -2.22 -8.15 8.48
C TYR A 23 -2.25 -9.05 9.74
N LYS A 24 -1.61 -8.61 10.81
CA LYS A 24 -1.58 -9.29 12.12
C LYS A 24 -2.84 -9.07 12.97
N GLY A 25 -3.84 -8.35 12.46
CA GLY A 25 -5.15 -8.20 13.10
C GLY A 25 -5.41 -6.84 13.77
N LYS A 26 -4.49 -5.86 13.65
CA LYS A 26 -4.76 -4.47 14.08
C LYS A 26 -5.62 -3.74 13.06
N THR A 27 -6.86 -4.20 12.90
CA THR A 27 -7.78 -3.66 11.89
C THR A 27 -8.32 -2.29 12.27
N ASP A 28 -8.21 -1.88 13.53
CA ASP A 28 -8.49 -0.53 14.05
C ASP A 28 -7.63 0.57 13.41
N LEU A 29 -6.51 0.21 12.78
CA LEU A 29 -5.70 1.13 11.98
C LEU A 29 -6.34 1.50 10.64
N ILE A 30 -7.37 0.78 10.20
CA ILE A 30 -8.17 1.12 9.03
C ILE A 30 -9.35 1.94 9.53
N HIS A 31 -9.62 3.05 8.86
CA HIS A 31 -10.70 3.95 9.24
C HIS A 31 -12.06 3.22 9.35
N ASP A 32 -12.80 3.47 10.43
CA ASP A 32 -14.04 2.75 10.77
C ASP A 32 -15.08 2.69 9.63
N TYR A 33 -15.23 3.75 8.83
CA TYR A 33 -16.22 3.76 7.75
C TYR A 33 -15.97 2.63 6.73
N HIS A 34 -14.70 2.29 6.46
CA HIS A 34 -14.30 1.21 5.57
C HIS A 34 -14.54 -0.20 6.13
N GLN A 35 -14.97 -0.31 7.39
CA GLN A 35 -15.22 -1.58 8.06
C GLN A 35 -16.68 -1.78 8.48
N THR A 36 -17.56 -0.83 8.17
CA THR A 36 -18.95 -0.82 8.64
C THR A 36 -19.75 -2.06 8.24
N LYS A 37 -19.46 -2.63 7.07
CA LYS A 37 -20.16 -3.81 6.53
C LYS A 37 -19.31 -5.09 6.57
N VAL A 38 -18.11 -5.02 7.16
CA VAL A 38 -17.17 -6.14 7.23
C VAL A 38 -17.55 -7.08 8.37
N THR A 39 -17.94 -8.30 8.04
CA THR A 39 -18.27 -9.36 9.00
C THR A 39 -17.02 -10.13 9.46
N ASP A 40 -16.17 -10.53 8.52
CA ASP A 40 -14.90 -11.22 8.81
C ASP A 40 -13.72 -10.24 8.80
N ARG A 41 -13.49 -9.62 9.97
CA ARG A 41 -12.39 -8.65 10.15
C ARG A 41 -11.01 -9.29 10.04
N SER A 42 -10.87 -10.57 10.39
CA SER A 42 -9.58 -11.27 10.33
C SER A 42 -9.14 -11.49 8.88
N ALA A 43 -10.03 -12.03 8.04
CA ALA A 43 -9.73 -12.21 6.62
C ALA A 43 -9.60 -10.87 5.89
N TYR A 44 -10.44 -9.88 6.24
CA TYR A 44 -10.34 -8.53 5.71
C TYR A 44 -8.98 -7.89 6.03
N GLY A 45 -8.56 -7.90 7.30
CA GLY A 45 -7.27 -7.35 7.73
C GLY A 45 -6.09 -8.01 7.00
N LYS A 46 -6.10 -9.34 6.87
CA LYS A 46 -5.08 -10.06 6.08
C LYS A 46 -5.05 -9.61 4.62
N ALA A 47 -6.21 -9.46 3.99
CA ALA A 47 -6.29 -9.05 2.59
C ALA A 47 -5.89 -7.58 2.39
N PHE A 48 -6.36 -6.68 3.25
CA PHE A 48 -6.06 -5.26 3.22
C PHE A 48 -4.58 -4.99 3.51
N GLY A 49 -4.02 -5.66 4.53
CA GLY A 49 -2.60 -5.58 4.86
C GLY A 49 -1.70 -6.03 3.70
N LYS A 50 -2.07 -7.12 3.00
CA LYS A 50 -1.37 -7.54 1.77
C LYS A 50 -1.41 -6.48 0.68
N ALA A 51 -2.56 -5.84 0.45
CA ALA A 51 -2.68 -4.77 -0.53
C ALA A 51 -1.81 -3.54 -0.15
N MET A 52 -1.74 -3.18 1.12
CA MET A 52 -0.81 -2.14 1.59
C MET A 52 0.66 -2.50 1.38
N LEU A 53 1.03 -3.77 1.54
CA LEU A 53 2.40 -4.24 1.28
C LEU A 53 2.78 -4.19 -0.20
N VAL A 54 1.82 -4.36 -1.11
CA VAL A 54 2.04 -4.11 -2.55
C VAL A 54 2.43 -2.66 -2.78
N ILE A 55 1.68 -1.71 -2.19
CA ILE A 55 1.98 -0.27 -2.26
C ILE A 55 3.37 0.04 -1.68
N ALA A 56 3.71 -0.53 -0.52
CA ALA A 56 5.04 -0.37 0.07
C ALA A 56 6.16 -0.89 -0.83
N THR A 57 5.96 -2.05 -1.45
CA THR A 57 6.94 -2.67 -2.37
C THR A 57 7.19 -1.80 -3.59
N VAL A 58 6.13 -1.23 -4.17
CA VAL A 58 6.25 -0.30 -5.31
C VAL A 58 7.07 0.93 -4.93
N MET A 59 6.82 1.53 -3.76
CA MET A 59 7.59 2.68 -3.28
C MET A 59 9.06 2.33 -3.04
N LEU A 60 9.33 1.15 -2.46
CA LEU A 60 10.70 0.67 -2.28
C LEU A 60 11.43 0.53 -3.61
N LEU A 61 10.82 -0.15 -4.60
CA LEU A 61 11.40 -0.33 -5.93
C LEU A 61 11.65 1.00 -6.63
N SER A 62 10.67 1.91 -6.58
CA SER A 62 10.79 3.25 -7.14
C SER A 62 11.94 4.04 -6.49
N GLY A 63 12.05 3.99 -5.17
CA GLY A 63 13.15 4.61 -4.43
C GLY A 63 14.52 4.05 -4.79
N ILE A 64 14.64 2.73 -4.97
CA ILE A 64 15.87 2.05 -5.40
C ILE A 64 16.28 2.53 -6.79
N ILE A 65 15.35 2.53 -7.75
CA ILE A 65 15.62 2.99 -9.13
C ILE A 65 16.02 4.46 -9.15
N GLY A 66 15.41 5.28 -8.27
CA GLY A 66 15.77 6.68 -8.08
C GLY A 66 17.22 6.92 -7.67
N LEU A 67 17.94 5.94 -7.11
CA LEU A 67 19.36 6.09 -6.75
C LEU A 67 20.29 6.11 -7.97
N PHE A 68 19.85 5.60 -9.12
CA PHE A 68 20.66 5.51 -10.33
C PHE A 68 20.58 6.80 -11.15
N ALA A 69 21.72 7.22 -11.69
CA ALA A 69 21.78 8.39 -12.56
C ALA A 69 20.87 8.22 -13.79
N ASN A 70 20.19 9.30 -14.19
CA ASN A 70 19.32 9.36 -15.38
C ASN A 70 18.07 8.44 -15.36
N LEU A 71 17.76 7.73 -14.28
CA LEU A 71 16.59 6.84 -14.18
C LEU A 71 15.38 7.44 -13.44
N LEU A 72 15.36 8.74 -13.15
CA LEU A 72 14.25 9.37 -12.41
C LEU A 72 12.90 9.17 -13.11
N MET A 73 12.81 9.40 -14.43
CA MET A 73 11.54 9.24 -15.14
C MET A 73 11.03 7.80 -15.07
N LEU A 74 11.93 6.82 -15.14
CA LEU A 74 11.59 5.41 -14.99
C LEU A 74 11.09 5.10 -13.56
N ALA A 75 11.77 5.62 -12.54
CA ALA A 75 11.36 5.48 -11.14
C ALA A 75 9.95 6.04 -10.89
N VAL A 76 9.65 7.21 -11.45
CA VAL A 76 8.32 7.86 -11.34
C VAL A 76 7.27 7.08 -12.12
N ALA A 77 7.57 6.59 -13.33
CA ALA A 77 6.64 5.78 -14.11
C ALA A 77 6.26 4.48 -13.36
N ILE A 78 7.24 3.79 -12.77
CA ILE A 78 7.02 2.59 -11.95
C ILE A 78 6.19 2.91 -10.71
N LEU A 79 6.44 4.05 -10.05
CA LEU A 79 5.63 4.49 -8.91
C LEU A 79 4.16 4.65 -9.31
N ILE A 80 3.88 5.39 -10.39
CA ILE A 80 2.51 5.67 -10.82
C ILE A 80 1.78 4.37 -11.19
N ILE A 81 2.39 3.53 -12.02
CA ILE A 81 1.80 2.25 -12.44
C ILE A 81 1.55 1.35 -11.24
N GLY A 82 2.54 1.23 -10.35
CA GLY A 82 2.42 0.40 -9.16
C GLY A 82 1.41 0.93 -8.13
N LEU A 83 1.25 2.25 -8.01
CA LEU A 83 0.20 2.85 -7.17
C LEU A 83 -1.20 2.53 -7.72
N VAL A 84 -1.40 2.60 -9.04
CA VAL A 84 -2.67 2.19 -9.66
C VAL A 84 -2.98 0.73 -9.34
N ILE A 85 -2.00 -0.16 -9.45
CA ILE A 85 -2.14 -1.58 -9.12
C ILE A 85 -2.47 -1.75 -7.62
N GLY A 86 -1.70 -1.12 -6.73
CA GLY A 86 -1.88 -1.22 -5.28
C GLY A 86 -3.23 -0.69 -4.80
N ILE A 87 -3.68 0.45 -5.34
CA ILE A 87 -5.01 1.00 -5.09
C ILE A 87 -6.08 0.03 -5.64
N GLY A 88 -5.87 -0.55 -6.82
CA GLY A 88 -6.73 -1.60 -7.37
C GLY A 88 -6.87 -2.80 -6.42
N CYS A 89 -5.77 -3.25 -5.81
CA CYS A 89 -5.82 -4.28 -4.77
C CYS A 89 -6.65 -3.85 -3.56
N ILE A 90 -6.53 -2.61 -3.07
CA ILE A 90 -7.36 -2.11 -1.97
C ILE A 90 -8.84 -2.09 -2.38
N VAL A 91 -9.16 -1.58 -3.58
CA VAL A 91 -10.54 -1.51 -4.08
C VAL A 91 -11.17 -2.90 -4.21
N THR A 92 -10.43 -3.89 -4.70
CA THR A 92 -10.93 -5.26 -4.80
C THR A 92 -11.20 -5.88 -3.42
N VAL A 93 -10.34 -5.63 -2.43
CA VAL A 93 -10.56 -6.03 -1.03
C VAL A 93 -11.79 -5.33 -0.45
N GLN A 94 -11.93 -4.02 -0.62
CA GLN A 94 -13.08 -3.27 -0.13
C GLN A 94 -14.40 -3.79 -0.72
N ARG A 95 -14.46 -3.99 -2.04
CA ARG A 95 -15.65 -4.54 -2.69
C ARG A 95 -16.00 -5.93 -2.19
N LYS A 96 -14.98 -6.78 -1.95
CA LYS A 96 -15.18 -8.15 -1.46
C LYS A 96 -15.72 -8.20 -0.03
N TYR A 97 -15.18 -7.40 0.88
CA TYR A 97 -15.48 -7.52 2.31
C TYR A 97 -16.44 -6.46 2.85
N ASN A 98 -16.38 -5.23 2.33
CA ASN A 98 -17.21 -4.10 2.76
C ASN A 98 -18.37 -3.81 1.77
N LYS A 99 -18.55 -4.61 0.70
CA LYS A 99 -19.63 -4.48 -0.30
C LYS A 99 -19.69 -3.09 -0.97
N GLY A 100 -18.55 -2.41 -1.05
CA GLY A 100 -18.43 -1.05 -1.56
C GLY A 100 -16.99 -0.56 -1.42
N VAL A 101 -16.73 0.67 -1.85
CA VAL A 101 -15.45 1.36 -1.54
C VAL A 101 -15.57 2.15 -0.23
N PHE A 102 -16.81 2.41 0.19
CA PHE A 102 -17.21 3.07 1.43
C PHE A 102 -18.20 2.20 2.22
#